data_AF-A0A403EXX3-F1
#
_entry.id   AF-A0A403EXX3-F1
#
_cell.length_a   1.000
_cell.length_b   1.000
_cell.length_c   1.000
_cell.angle_alpha   90.00
_cell.angle_beta   90.00
_cell.angle_gamma   90.00
#
_symmetry.space_group_name_H-M   'P 1'
#
loop_
_entity.id
_entity.type
_entity.pdbx_description
1 polymer ?
#
loop_
_entity_poly.entity_id
_entity_poly.type
_entity_poly.pdbx_seq_one_letter_code
_entity_poly.pdbx_strand_id
1 'polypeptide(L)'
;MAMTADAIKKEISNWESFFVDHGIEEKFTSDYMSYISPLIANNVPVIFEIKHLSQLIGINAPELLKMIYSPSNFYREFEIAKRTGGKRKISTPYPSLKKCQSWIYENILKNRTISPYAHGYVQTRSIITNAKMHVGKNNLLKMDIKNFFPSISINWVIVFF
;
A
#
# COMPACT_ATOMS: atom_id res chain seq x y z
N MET A 1 5.22 -9.73 9.84
CA MET A 1 4.85 -10.97 10.56
C MET A 1 3.42 -10.79 11.01
N ALA A 2 2.50 -11.72 10.71
CA ALA A 2 1.11 -11.57 11.11
C ALA A 2 1.00 -11.55 12.66
N MET A 3 0.14 -10.69 13.20
CA MET A 3 -0.13 -10.68 14.63
C MET A 3 -0.74 -12.01 15.06
N THR A 4 -0.40 -12.49 16.26
CA THR A 4 -1.02 -13.69 16.81
C THR A 4 -2.47 -13.42 17.19
N ALA A 5 -3.31 -14.46 17.23
CA ALA A 5 -4.71 -14.31 17.62
C ALA A 5 -4.87 -13.66 19.00
N ASP A 6 -3.97 -13.96 19.94
CA ASP A 6 -3.98 -13.35 21.27
C ASP A 6 -3.55 -11.89 21.27
N ALA A 7 -2.60 -11.51 20.41
CA ALA A 7 -2.19 -10.11 20.23
C ALA A 7 -3.34 -9.28 19.62
N ILE A 8 -4.04 -9.83 18.63
CA ILE A 8 -5.20 -9.20 18.01
C ILE A 8 -6.30 -8.97 19.05
N LYS A 9 -6.67 -10.01 19.82
CA LYS A 9 -7.68 -9.90 20.88
C LYS A 9 -7.32 -8.86 21.92
N LYS A 10 -6.05 -8.82 22.34
CA LYS A 10 -5.56 -7.84 23.29
C LYS A 10 -5.68 -6.42 22.74
N GLU A 11 -5.30 -6.19 21.49
CA GLU A 11 -5.37 -4.86 20.88
C GLU A 11 -6.82 -4.40 20.70
N ILE A 12 -7.73 -5.29 20.30
CA ILE A 12 -9.17 -5.03 20.24
C ILE A 12 -9.71 -4.62 21.62
N SER A 13 -9.38 -5.39 22.66
CA SER A 13 -9.83 -5.09 24.04
C SER A 13 -9.28 -3.76 24.57
N ASN A 14 -8.06 -3.37 24.17
CA ASN A 14 -7.51 -2.06 24.50
C ASN A 14 -8.32 -0.91 23.88
N TRP A 15 -8.78 -1.07 22.62
CA TRP A 15 -9.63 -0.07 21.96
C TRP A 15 -11.00 0.05 22.62
N GLU A 16 -11.62 -1.08 22.98
CA GLU A 16 -12.89 -1.08 23.72
C GLU A 16 -12.76 -0.34 25.05
N SER A 17 -11.72 -0.66 25.82
CA SER A 17 -11.42 0.00 27.09
C SER A 17 -11.18 1.49 26.91
N PHE A 18 -10.42 1.89 25.87
CA PHE A 18 -10.17 3.28 25.55
C PHE A 18 -11.48 4.05 25.29
N PHE A 19 -12.43 3.49 24.53
CA PHE A 19 -13.70 4.16 24.27
C PHE A 19 -14.58 4.29 25.51
N VAL A 20 -14.61 3.24 26.35
CA VAL A 20 -15.33 3.27 27.63
C VAL A 20 -14.75 4.34 28.55
N ASP A 21 -13.43 4.40 28.68
CA ASP A 21 -12.72 5.36 29.54
C ASP A 21 -12.94 6.82 29.10
N HIS A 22 -13.16 7.05 27.80
CA HIS A 22 -13.42 8.38 27.23
C HIS A 22 -14.93 8.70 27.13
N GLY A 23 -15.80 7.83 27.66
CA GLY A 23 -17.24 8.07 27.72
C GLY A 23 -17.95 8.05 26.36
N ILE A 24 -17.41 7.31 25.39
CA ILE A 24 -18.05 7.14 24.08
C ILE A 24 -19.29 6.25 24.23
N GLU A 25 -20.43 6.71 23.71
CA GLU A 25 -21.67 5.94 23.78
C GLU A 25 -21.53 4.58 23.10
N GLU A 26 -22.17 3.55 23.67
CA GLU A 26 -22.08 2.16 23.21
C GLU A 26 -22.39 1.98 21.72
N LYS A 27 -23.35 2.77 21.21
CA LYS A 27 -23.71 2.78 19.78
C LYS A 27 -22.52 3.16 18.90
N PHE A 28 -21.79 4.22 19.23
CA PHE A 28 -20.61 4.65 18.47
C PHE A 28 -19.44 3.67 18.65
N THR A 29 -19.28 3.10 19.84
CA THR A 29 -18.28 2.06 20.10
C THR A 29 -18.46 0.88 19.16
N SER A 30 -19.68 0.38 18.98
CA SER A 30 -19.96 -0.71 18.02
C SER A 30 -19.54 -0.34 16.59
N ASP A 31 -19.90 0.87 16.13
CA ASP A 31 -19.55 1.34 14.79
C ASP A 31 -18.03 1.45 14.61
N TYR A 32 -17.31 2.03 15.57
CA TYR A 32 -15.84 2.12 15.53
C TYR A 32 -15.17 0.75 15.56
N MET A 33 -15.66 -0.17 16.40
CA MET A 33 -15.08 -1.51 16.49
C MET A 33 -15.29 -2.32 15.20
N SER A 34 -16.39 -2.08 14.47
CA SER A 34 -16.62 -2.68 13.14
C SER A 34 -15.58 -2.24 12.11
N TYR A 35 -15.07 -1.01 12.23
CA TYR A 35 -14.00 -0.46 11.40
C TYR A 35 -12.60 -0.89 11.87
N ILE A 36 -12.33 -0.87 13.17
CA ILE A 36 -11.02 -1.18 13.77
C ILE A 36 -10.65 -2.66 13.61
N SER A 37 -11.60 -3.56 13.89
CA SER A 37 -11.30 -4.99 14.02
C SER A 37 -10.70 -5.60 12.74
N PRO A 38 -11.24 -5.33 11.53
CA PRO A 38 -10.65 -5.81 10.29
C PRO A 38 -9.23 -5.26 10.05
N LEU A 39 -8.96 -4.01 10.44
CA LEU A 39 -7.65 -3.39 10.24
C LEU A 39 -6.58 -4.04 11.13
N ILE A 40 -6.87 -4.24 12.42
CA ILE A 40 -5.99 -4.94 13.35
C ILE A 40 -5.74 -6.38 12.87
N ALA A 41 -6.80 -7.10 12.48
CA ALA A 41 -6.68 -8.48 11.99
C ALA A 41 -5.80 -8.58 10.73
N ASN A 42 -5.76 -7.51 9.92
CA ASN A 42 -4.94 -7.41 8.71
C ASN A 42 -3.57 -6.73 8.96
N ASN A 43 -3.23 -6.39 10.20
CA ASN A 43 -2.03 -5.65 10.57
C ASN A 43 -1.89 -4.34 9.76
N VAL A 44 -3.00 -3.59 9.67
CA VAL A 44 -3.09 -2.27 9.05
C VAL A 44 -3.35 -1.25 10.17
N PRO A 45 -2.66 -0.10 10.18
CA PRO A 45 -2.93 0.95 11.17
C PRO A 45 -4.37 1.46 11.07
N VAL A 46 -4.96 1.77 12.23
CA VAL A 46 -6.28 2.41 12.33
C VAL A 46 -6.15 3.90 12.03
N ILE A 47 -6.93 4.43 11.08
CA ILE A 47 -6.78 5.82 10.60
C ILE A 47 -8.15 6.49 10.45
N PHE A 48 -8.53 7.32 11.42
CA PHE A 48 -9.82 8.01 11.40
C PHE A 48 -9.85 9.27 10.54
N GLU A 49 -8.78 10.06 10.53
CA GLU A 49 -8.78 11.41 9.98
C GLU A 49 -7.48 11.76 9.25
N ILE A 50 -7.56 12.76 8.37
CA ILE A 50 -6.39 13.29 7.64
C ILE A 50 -5.31 13.79 8.61
N LYS A 51 -5.69 14.44 9.72
CA LYS A 51 -4.74 14.91 10.73
C LYS A 51 -4.02 13.75 11.42
N HIS A 52 -4.75 12.67 11.74
CA HIS A 52 -4.17 11.47 12.30
C HIS A 52 -3.19 10.83 11.30
N LEU A 53 -3.60 10.66 10.04
CA LEU A 53 -2.72 10.16 8.98
C LEU A 53 -1.45 11.00 8.82
N SER A 54 -1.58 12.33 8.86
CA SER A 54 -0.45 13.23 8.73
C SER A 54 0.56 13.05 9.86
N GLN A 55 0.08 12.85 11.10
CA GLN A 55 0.92 12.54 12.26
C GLN A 55 1.61 11.18 12.12
N LEU A 56 0.90 10.14 11.67
CA LEU A 56 1.45 8.81 11.44
C LEU A 56 2.57 8.80 10.39
N ILE A 57 2.38 9.55 9.28
CA ILE A 57 3.40 9.69 8.23
C ILE A 57 4.55 10.62 8.69
N GLY A 58 4.26 11.55 9.60
CA GLY A 58 5.16 12.64 9.98
C GLY A 58 5.26 13.70 8.88
N ILE A 59 4.12 14.10 8.32
CA ILE A 59 3.98 15.20 7.35
C ILE A 59 2.91 16.18 7.84
N ASN A 60 3.04 17.45 7.49
CA ASN A 60 2.06 18.45 7.90
C ASN A 60 0.73 18.23 7.16
N ALA A 61 -0.40 18.31 7.87
CA ALA A 61 -1.73 18.11 7.27
C ALA A 61 -2.00 19.01 6.04
N PRO A 62 -1.64 20.31 6.02
CA PRO A 62 -1.81 21.14 4.83
C PRO A 62 -0.98 20.66 3.62
N GLU A 63 0.21 20.09 3.85
CA GLU A 63 1.04 19.55 2.78
C GLU A 63 0.43 18.25 2.23
N LEU A 64 -0.06 17.37 3.12
CA LEU A 64 -0.79 16.16 2.74
C LEU A 64 -2.04 16.48 1.91
N LEU A 65 -2.82 17.48 2.31
CA LEU A 65 -3.99 17.93 1.55
C LEU A 65 -3.60 18.43 0.15
N LYS A 66 -2.49 19.19 0.02
CA LYS A 66 -1.99 19.59 -1.32
C LYS A 66 -1.65 18.38 -2.19
N MET A 67 -1.07 17.33 -1.62
CA MET A 67 -0.78 16.09 -2.36
C MET A 67 -2.06 15.39 -2.83
N ILE A 68 -3.10 15.36 -2.00
CA ILE A 68 -4.40 14.75 -2.31
C ILE A 68 -5.09 15.51 -3.45
N TYR A 69 -5.15 16.84 -3.37
CA TYR A 69 -5.88 17.66 -4.35
C TYR A 69 -5.08 18.00 -5.60
N SER A 70 -3.75 17.86 -5.60
CA SER A 70 -2.90 18.19 -6.75
C SER A 70 -1.73 17.23 -6.93
N PRO A 71 -1.98 15.91 -7.09
CA PRO A 71 -0.93 14.89 -7.07
C PRO A 71 0.10 15.07 -8.20
N SER A 72 -0.29 15.58 -9.37
CA SER A 72 0.61 15.84 -10.50
C SER A 72 1.74 16.82 -10.15
N ASN A 73 1.47 17.80 -9.28
CA ASN A 73 2.46 18.79 -8.85
C ASN A 73 3.53 18.19 -7.93
N PHE A 74 3.36 16.95 -7.50
CA PHE A 74 4.29 16.24 -6.63
C PHE A 74 5.20 15.25 -7.37
N TYR A 75 5.21 15.31 -8.71
CA TYR A 75 6.09 14.53 -9.55
C TYR A 75 6.98 15.42 -10.41
N ARG A 76 8.21 14.96 -10.62
CA ARG A 76 9.10 15.45 -11.68
C ARG A 76 9.08 14.48 -12.84
N GLU A 77 8.91 15.00 -14.04
CA GLU A 77 8.98 14.21 -15.27
C GLU A 77 10.27 14.50 -16.03
N PHE A 78 10.88 13.45 -16.57
CA PHE A 78 12.05 13.55 -17.44
C PHE A 78 12.12 12.35 -18.38
N GLU A 79 12.97 12.43 -19.41
CA GLU A 79 13.12 11.35 -20.39
C GLU A 79 14.48 10.68 -20.27
N ILE A 80 14.52 9.36 -20.45
CA ILE A 80 15.74 8.59 -20.59
C ILE A 80 15.73 7.82 -21.91
N ALA A 81 16.89 7.58 -22.50
CA ALA A 81 17.00 6.77 -23.71
C ALA A 81 16.59 5.31 -23.43
N LYS A 82 15.81 4.71 -24.33
CA LYS A 82 15.54 3.26 -24.30
C LYS A 82 16.73 2.51 -24.89
N ARG A 83 16.98 1.30 -24.39
CA ARG A 83 18.01 0.39 -24.95
C ARG A 83 17.76 0.06 -26.42
N THR A 84 16.50 0.01 -26.85
CA THR A 84 16.09 -0.31 -28.23
C THR A 84 15.87 0.93 -29.10
N GLY A 85 16.29 2.11 -28.66
CA GLY A 85 16.02 3.38 -29.34
C GLY A 85 14.71 4.05 -28.91
N GLY A 86 14.64 5.36 -29.11
CA GLY A 86 13.57 6.23 -28.62
C GLY A 86 13.73 6.63 -27.14
N LYS A 87 12.69 7.26 -26.58
CA LYS A 87 12.70 7.82 -25.23
C LYS A 87 11.68 7.13 -24.32
N ARG A 88 11.99 7.07 -23.03
CA ARG A 88 11.10 6.63 -21.94
C ARG A 88 10.88 7.81 -21.00
N LYS A 89 9.63 8.25 -20.91
CA LYS A 89 9.20 9.20 -19.89
C LYS A 89 9.25 8.53 -18.51
N ILE A 90 9.89 9.16 -17.55
CA ILE A 90 9.99 8.76 -16.15
C ILE A 90 9.30 9.84 -15.34
N SER A 91 8.38 9.42 -14.47
CA SER A 91 7.73 10.29 -13.48
C SER A 91 8.21 9.86 -12.09
N THR A 92 8.96 10.74 -11.43
CA THR A 92 9.56 10.47 -10.11
C THR A 92 8.89 11.35 -9.06
N PRO A 93 8.40 10.79 -7.94
CA PRO A 93 7.81 11.60 -6.88
C PRO A 93 8.87 12.46 -6.19
N TYR A 94 8.50 13.66 -5.77
CA TYR A 94 9.34 14.46 -4.88
C TYR A 94 9.51 13.77 -3.51
N PRO A 95 10.56 14.11 -2.74
CA PRO A 95 10.87 13.44 -1.47
C PRO A 95 9.70 13.37 -0.49
N SER A 96 8.88 14.42 -0.40
CA SER A 96 7.73 14.42 0.51
C SER A 96 6.64 13.44 0.10
N LEU A 97 6.28 13.37 -1.20
CA LEU A 97 5.34 12.35 -1.68
C LEU A 97 5.93 10.94 -1.59
N LYS A 98 7.23 10.79 -1.88
CA LYS A 98 7.93 9.51 -1.73
C LYS A 98 7.89 9.02 -0.28
N LYS A 99 7.96 9.92 0.70
CA LYS A 99 7.79 9.58 2.13
C LYS A 99 6.42 8.99 2.40
N CYS A 100 5.35 9.62 1.91
CA CYS A 100 3.98 9.09 2.02
C CYS A 100 3.85 7.69 1.38
N GLN A 101 4.37 7.53 0.15
CA GLN A 101 4.33 6.24 -0.55
C GLN A 101 5.12 5.14 0.17
N SER A 102 6.27 5.49 0.74
CA SER A 102 7.09 4.55 1.51
C SER A 102 6.39 4.14 2.80
N TRP A 103 5.72 5.09 3.47
CA TRP A 103 4.92 4.80 4.66
C TRP A 103 3.75 3.85 4.34
N ILE A 104 3.02 4.07 3.24
CA ILE A 104 1.96 3.16 2.78
C ILE A 104 2.53 1.77 2.47
N TYR A 105 3.68 1.71 1.78
CA TYR A 105 4.32 0.43 1.48
C TYR A 105 4.65 -0.35 2.75
N GLU A 106 5.36 0.28 3.69
CA GLU A 106 5.84 -0.38 4.91
C GLU A 106 4.71 -0.78 5.86
N ASN A 107 3.69 0.07 6.02
CA ASN A 107 2.64 -0.13 7.03
C ASN A 107 1.38 -0.83 6.50
N ILE A 108 1.16 -0.88 5.18
CA ILE A 108 -0.09 -1.42 4.60
C ILE A 108 0.18 -2.54 3.58
N LEU A 109 1.15 -2.38 2.68
CA LEU A 109 1.30 -3.27 1.52
C LEU A 109 2.32 -4.40 1.70
N LYS A 110 3.39 -4.16 2.46
CA LYS A 110 4.56 -5.06 2.54
C LYS A 110 4.25 -6.45 3.06
N ASN A 111 3.27 -6.58 3.96
CA ASN A 111 2.91 -7.84 4.60
C ASN A 111 1.72 -8.55 3.93
N ARG A 112 1.28 -8.09 2.75
CA ARG A 112 0.16 -8.71 2.04
C ARG A 112 0.56 -10.03 1.41
N THR A 113 -0.41 -10.95 1.35
CA THR A 113 -0.24 -12.22 0.67
C THR A 113 -0.06 -11.98 -0.83
N ILE A 114 1.06 -12.45 -1.36
CA ILE A 114 1.37 -12.38 -2.79
C ILE A 114 1.19 -13.77 -3.38
N SER A 115 0.74 -13.84 -4.64
CA SER A 115 0.64 -15.11 -5.37
C SER A 115 1.98 -15.86 -5.33
N PRO A 116 1.98 -17.19 -5.08
CA PRO A 116 3.21 -17.97 -5.03
C PRO A 116 3.95 -18.02 -6.38
N TYR A 117 3.26 -17.68 -7.48
CA TYR A 117 3.80 -17.63 -8.84
C TYR A 117 4.31 -16.24 -9.23
N ALA A 118 4.15 -15.22 -8.40
CA ALA A 118 4.67 -13.89 -8.68
C ALA A 118 6.17 -13.81 -8.32
N HIS A 119 6.98 -13.34 -9.26
CA HIS A 119 8.41 -13.12 -9.05
C HIS A 119 8.83 -11.65 -9.17
N GLY A 120 8.04 -10.81 -9.85
CA GLY A 120 8.31 -9.38 -10.01
C GLY A 120 8.03 -8.61 -8.72
N TYR A 121 8.99 -7.78 -8.28
CA TYR A 121 8.90 -6.95 -7.07
C TYR A 121 8.65 -7.73 -5.75
N VAL A 122 8.79 -9.05 -5.76
CA VAL A 122 8.61 -9.90 -4.57
C VAL A 122 9.95 -10.04 -3.86
N GLN A 123 9.96 -9.77 -2.56
CA GLN A 123 11.13 -10.00 -1.72
C GLN A 123 11.55 -11.47 -1.81
N THR A 124 12.87 -11.75 -1.82
CA THR A 124 13.47 -13.09 -1.99
C THR A 124 13.23 -13.79 -3.33
N ARG A 125 12.56 -13.16 -4.30
CA ARG A 125 12.43 -13.67 -5.68
C ARG A 125 13.32 -12.87 -6.63
N SER A 126 13.64 -13.46 -7.77
CA SER A 126 14.48 -12.85 -8.80
C SER A 126 14.16 -13.38 -10.19
N ILE A 127 14.71 -12.72 -11.21
CA ILE A 127 14.65 -13.18 -12.60
C ILE A 127 15.17 -14.62 -12.77
N ILE A 128 16.13 -15.03 -11.94
CA ILE A 128 16.69 -16.39 -11.95
C ILE A 128 15.66 -17.38 -11.40
N THR A 129 15.03 -17.07 -10.27
CA THR A 129 14.01 -17.96 -9.69
C THR A 129 12.81 -18.13 -10.63
N ASN A 130 12.45 -17.09 -11.39
CA ASN A 130 11.41 -17.16 -12.40
C ASN A 130 11.81 -18.09 -13.55
N ALA A 131 13.01 -17.87 -14.13
CA ALA A 131 13.51 -18.67 -15.24
C ALA A 131 13.63 -20.16 -14.90
N LYS A 132 14.09 -20.49 -13.68
CA LYS A 132 14.23 -21.89 -13.21
C LYS A 132 12.94 -22.71 -13.35
N MET A 133 11.77 -22.11 -13.12
CA MET A 133 10.48 -22.80 -13.23
C MET A 133 10.16 -23.25 -14.68
N HIS A 134 10.82 -22.65 -15.67
CA HIS A 134 10.58 -22.90 -17.09
C HIS A 134 11.68 -23.74 -17.77
N VAL A 135 12.78 -24.05 -17.07
CA VAL A 135 13.87 -24.86 -17.64
C VAL A 135 13.35 -26.27 -17.99
N GLY A 136 13.70 -26.74 -19.19
CA GLY A 136 13.30 -28.08 -19.68
C GLY A 136 11.85 -28.17 -20.16
N LYS A 137 11.12 -27.05 -20.27
CA LYS A 137 9.78 -27.03 -20.87
C LYS A 137 9.90 -26.92 -22.39
N ASN A 138 9.15 -27.75 -23.12
CA ASN A 138 9.19 -27.80 -24.58
C ASN A 138 8.56 -26.57 -25.26
N ASN A 139 7.62 -25.92 -24.58
CA ASN A 139 6.88 -24.76 -25.09
C ASN A 139 6.79 -23.68 -24.02
N LEU A 140 6.90 -22.41 -24.43
CA LEU A 140 6.77 -21.25 -23.55
C LEU A 140 5.82 -20.21 -24.18
N LEU A 141 4.76 -19.86 -23.44
CA LEU A 141 3.90 -18.73 -23.81
C LEU A 141 4.49 -17.43 -23.23
N LYS A 142 4.75 -16.47 -24.11
CA LYS A 142 5.19 -15.13 -23.72
C LYS A 142 4.05 -14.14 -23.88
N MET A 143 3.68 -13.49 -22.78
CA MET A 143 2.64 -12.46 -22.75
C MET A 143 3.21 -11.19 -22.11
N ASP A 144 2.70 -10.03 -22.54
CA ASP A 144 3.03 -8.73 -21.95
C ASP A 144 1.80 -7.82 -21.95
N ILE A 145 1.71 -6.93 -20.97
CA ILE A 145 0.60 -5.98 -20.82
C ILE A 145 1.06 -4.61 -21.31
N LYS A 146 0.40 -4.11 -22.37
CA LYS A 146 0.68 -2.78 -22.90
C LYS A 146 0.30 -1.71 -21.88
N ASN A 147 1.22 -0.78 -21.61
CA ASN A 147 1.00 0.37 -20.72
C ASN A 147 0.48 -0.01 -19.32
N PHE A 148 1.06 -1.02 -18.69
CA PHE A 148 0.61 -1.56 -17.39
C PHE A 148 0.27 -0.50 -16.32
N PHE A 149 1.17 0.45 -16.02
CA PHE A 149 0.89 1.46 -14.99
C PHE A 149 -0.19 2.46 -15.40
N PRO A 150 -0.13 3.08 -16.60
CA PRO A 150 -1.20 3.95 -17.06
C PRO A 150 -2.57 3.26 -17.25
N SER A 151 -2.61 1.93 -17.38
CA SER A 151 -3.87 1.20 -17.55
C SER A 151 -4.58 0.88 -16.23
N ILE A 152 -3.98 1.17 -15.07
CA ILE A 152 -4.61 0.97 -13.76
C ILE A 152 -5.43 2.22 -13.41
N SER A 153 -6.76 2.09 -13.42
CA SER A 153 -7.67 3.17 -13.02
C SER A 153 -7.70 3.37 -11.50
N ILE A 154 -8.05 4.58 -11.05
CA ILE A 154 -8.19 4.86 -9.62
C ILE A 154 -9.24 3.98 -8.94
N ASN A 155 -10.32 3.61 -9.65
CA ASN A 155 -11.37 2.75 -9.10
C ASN A 155 -10.84 1.35 -8.76
N TRP A 156 -9.92 0.81 -9.55
CA TRP A 156 -9.28 -0.46 -9.24
C TRP A 156 -8.42 -0.38 -7.98
N VAL A 157 -7.76 0.77 -7.77
CA VAL A 157 -6.99 1.01 -6.55
C VAL A 157 -7.92 1.11 -5.35
N ILE A 158 -9.02 1.85 -5.45
CA ILE A 158 -10.01 2.00 -4.37
C ILE A 158 -10.62 0.64 -3.98
N VAL A 159 -10.97 -0.22 -4.95
CA VAL A 159 -11.53 -1.55 -4.66
C VAL A 159 -10.50 -2.51 -4.05
N PHE A 160 -9.21 -2.29 -4.32
CA PHE A 160 -8.16 -3.11 -3.74
C PHE A 160 -7.93 -2.80 -2.24
N PHE A 161 -8.15 -1.56 -1.81
CA PHE A 161 -7.97 -1.10 -0.44
C PHE A 161 -9.26 -1.21 0.38
#